data_AF-A0A0S8E5G2-F1
#
_entry.id   AF-A0A0S8E5G2-F1
#
_cell.length_a   1.000
_cell.length_b   1.000
_cell.length_c   1.000
_cell.angle_alpha   90.00
_cell.angle_beta   90.00
_cell.angle_gamma   90.00
#
_symmetry.space_group_name_H-M   'P 1'
#
loop_
_entity.id
_entity.type
_entity.pdbx_description
1 polymer ?
#
loop_
_entity_poly.entity_id
_entity_poly.type
_entity_poly.pdbx_seq_one_letter_code
_entity_poly.pdbx_strand_id
1 'polypeptide(L)'
;MDERVLEAMKPYFFEHYAVATSEFAYSEGIDAREALDDLRSVLAASLGANAEEFIFTSGNTESSNLALKGVSLALRKKKGSHIITSKIEDFPVLHSARALEKQGFQVTYLAVDGDGLVDLDQLRGAITEKTILVSVQHANQEIGTIQ
;
A
#
# COMPACT_ATOMS: atom_id res chain seq x y z
N MET A 1 -4.93 -13.96 17.12
CA MET A 1 -4.74 -14.63 15.82
C MET A 1 -5.72 -15.79 15.77
N ASP A 2 -6.41 -15.99 14.65
CA ASP A 2 -7.32 -17.13 14.45
C ASP A 2 -6.51 -18.43 14.37
N GLU A 3 -6.97 -19.51 15.01
CA GLU A 3 -6.25 -20.79 15.06
C GLU A 3 -6.01 -21.36 13.66
N ARG A 4 -6.95 -21.17 12.73
CA ARG A 4 -6.83 -21.65 11.34
C ARG A 4 -5.67 -20.99 10.61
N VAL A 5 -5.36 -19.74 10.95
CA VAL A 5 -4.21 -19.02 10.40
C VAL A 5 -2.91 -19.61 10.93
N LEU A 6 -2.86 -19.88 12.25
CA LEU A 6 -1.68 -20.51 12.85
C LEU A 6 -1.41 -21.89 12.24
N GLU A 7 -2.44 -22.73 12.11
CA GLU A 7 -2.30 -24.06 11.51
C GLU A 7 -1.80 -23.99 10.07
N ALA A 8 -2.29 -23.03 9.26
CA ALA A 8 -1.81 -22.83 7.89
C ALA A 8 -0.36 -22.35 7.82
N MET A 9 0.12 -21.61 8.83
CA MET A 9 1.50 -21.12 8.87
C MET A 9 2.51 -22.16 9.35
N LYS A 10 2.11 -23.09 10.23
CA LYS A 10 3.01 -24.08 10.88
C LYS A 10 3.92 -24.84 9.90
N PRO A 11 3.43 -25.37 8.76
CA PRO A 11 4.30 -26.10 7.83
C PRO A 11 5.49 -25.26 7.35
N TYR A 12 5.31 -23.96 7.12
CA TYR A 12 6.37 -23.06 6.67
C TYR A 12 7.38 -22.68 7.76
N PHE A 13 7.08 -22.98 9.04
CA PHE A 13 8.03 -22.82 10.14
C PHE A 13 8.89 -24.06 10.39
N PHE A 14 8.37 -25.26 10.15
CA PHE A 14 9.01 -26.50 10.59
C PHE A 14 9.35 -27.47 9.45
N GLU A 15 8.66 -27.39 8.32
CA GLU A 15 8.78 -28.35 7.20
C GLU A 15 9.32 -27.64 5.95
N HIS A 16 8.66 -26.57 5.49
CA HIS A 16 8.99 -25.83 4.27
C HIS A 16 9.73 -24.52 4.57
N TYR A 17 10.92 -24.60 5.14
CA TYR A 17 11.71 -23.44 5.61
C TYR A 17 12.73 -22.92 4.57
N ALA A 18 12.72 -23.45 3.35
CA ALA A 18 13.65 -23.05 2.31
C ALA A 18 13.39 -21.63 1.79
N VAL A 19 14.41 -21.01 1.22
CA VAL A 19 14.30 -19.65 0.67
C VAL A 19 13.66 -19.73 -0.72
N ALA A 20 12.53 -19.06 -0.90
CA ALA A 20 11.76 -19.03 -2.16
C ALA A 20 12.49 -18.38 -3.36
N THR A 21 13.65 -17.78 -3.15
CA THR A 21 14.52 -17.24 -4.20
C THR A 21 15.64 -18.20 -4.62
N SER A 22 15.66 -19.44 -4.12
CA SER A 22 16.68 -20.41 -4.50
C SER A 22 16.58 -20.73 -5.99
N GLU A 23 17.59 -20.31 -6.76
CA GLU A 23 17.70 -20.60 -8.19
C GLU A 23 18.14 -22.04 -8.49
N PHE A 24 18.69 -22.72 -7.49
CA PHE A 24 19.02 -24.13 -7.60
C PHE A 24 17.72 -24.94 -7.49
N ALA A 25 17.47 -25.81 -8.48
CA ALA A 25 16.29 -26.67 -8.60
C ALA A 25 16.21 -27.77 -7.52
N TYR A 26 16.33 -27.36 -6.26
CA TYR A 26 16.08 -28.18 -5.09
C TYR A 26 14.58 -28.12 -4.79
N SER A 27 13.95 -29.27 -4.60
CA SER A 27 12.49 -29.39 -4.44
C SER A 27 11.94 -28.41 -3.40
N GLU A 28 12.58 -28.30 -2.24
CA GLU A 28 12.08 -27.43 -1.15
C GLU A 28 12.04 -25.93 -1.53
N GLY A 29 12.99 -25.47 -2.37
CA GLY A 29 13.01 -24.08 -2.83
C GLY A 29 11.93 -23.80 -3.88
N ILE A 30 11.64 -24.79 -4.72
CA ILE A 30 10.54 -24.73 -5.69
C ILE A 30 9.21 -24.72 -4.94
N ASP A 31 9.02 -25.60 -3.96
CA ASP A 31 7.80 -25.71 -3.17
C ASP A 31 7.52 -24.40 -2.41
N ALA A 32 8.55 -23.79 -1.80
CA ALA A 32 8.42 -22.50 -1.12
C ALA A 32 8.03 -21.36 -2.08
N ARG A 33 8.56 -21.36 -3.31
CA ARG A 33 8.21 -20.38 -4.35
C ARG A 33 6.78 -20.57 -4.85
N GLU A 34 6.41 -21.80 -5.18
CA GLU A 34 5.06 -22.15 -5.63
C GLU A 34 4.02 -21.76 -4.57
N ALA A 35 4.28 -22.03 -3.29
CA ALA A 35 3.41 -21.60 -2.21
C ALA A 35 3.19 -20.07 -2.18
N LEU A 36 4.25 -19.26 -2.37
CA LEU A 36 4.12 -17.80 -2.44
C LEU A 36 3.38 -17.33 -3.70
N ASP A 37 3.62 -17.96 -4.84
CA ASP A 37 3.00 -17.61 -6.12
C ASP A 37 1.50 -17.96 -6.12
N ASP A 38 1.12 -19.09 -5.55
CA ASP A 38 -0.27 -19.50 -5.34
C ASP A 38 -0.99 -18.52 -4.40
N LEU A 39 -0.39 -18.20 -3.26
CA LEU A 39 -0.94 -17.23 -2.32
C LEU A 39 -1.08 -15.84 -2.94
N ARG A 40 -0.10 -15.41 -3.74
CA ARG A 40 -0.19 -14.14 -4.48
C ARG A 40 -1.39 -14.13 -5.41
N SER A 41 -1.60 -15.22 -6.14
CA SER A 41 -2.72 -15.35 -7.08
C SER A 41 -4.07 -15.32 -6.37
N VAL A 42 -4.20 -16.02 -5.24
CA VAL A 42 -5.43 -16.02 -4.42
C VAL A 42 -5.73 -14.62 -3.86
N LEU A 43 -4.73 -13.95 -3.28
CA LEU A 43 -4.91 -12.62 -2.71
C LEU A 43 -5.23 -11.57 -3.77
N ALA A 44 -4.51 -11.57 -4.90
CA ALA A 44 -4.77 -10.66 -6.01
C ALA A 44 -6.20 -10.85 -6.56
N ALA A 45 -6.63 -12.10 -6.77
CA ALA A 45 -7.98 -12.39 -7.23
C ALA A 45 -9.06 -11.91 -6.25
N SER A 46 -8.84 -12.04 -4.93
CA SER A 46 -9.77 -11.54 -3.91
C SER A 46 -9.93 -10.01 -3.92
N LEU A 47 -8.94 -9.30 -4.45
CA LEU A 47 -8.92 -7.84 -4.63
C LEU A 47 -9.30 -7.40 -6.05
N GLY A 48 -9.60 -8.33 -6.96
CA GLY A 48 -9.89 -8.04 -8.36
C GLY A 48 -8.67 -7.57 -9.17
N ALA A 49 -7.45 -7.92 -8.73
CA ALA A 49 -6.18 -7.57 -9.38
C ALA A 49 -5.51 -8.79 -10.01
N ASN A 50 -4.53 -8.56 -10.89
CA ASN A 50 -3.67 -9.61 -11.42
C ASN A 50 -2.55 -9.94 -10.45
N ALA A 51 -2.05 -11.18 -10.47
CA ALA A 51 -0.96 -11.60 -9.59
C ALA A 51 0.31 -10.76 -9.77
N GLU A 52 0.59 -10.29 -10.99
CA GLU A 52 1.74 -9.43 -11.31
C GLU A 52 1.65 -8.03 -10.68
N GLU A 53 0.45 -7.59 -10.27
CA GLU A 53 0.20 -6.30 -9.63
C GLU A 53 0.35 -6.37 -8.11
N PHE A 54 0.47 -7.57 -7.53
CA PHE A 54 0.52 -7.79 -6.09
C PHE A 54 1.96 -7.97 -5.59
N ILE A 55 2.36 -7.14 -4.64
CA ILE A 55 3.68 -7.19 -4.01
C ILE A 55 3.51 -7.44 -2.52
N PHE A 56 4.16 -8.48 -1.99
CA PHE A 56 4.26 -8.69 -0.54
C PHE A 56 5.20 -7.65 0.07
N THR A 57 4.78 -7.04 1.16
CA THR A 57 5.61 -6.13 1.98
C THR A 57 5.60 -6.62 3.43
N SER A 58 6.41 -6.02 4.29
CA SER A 58 6.43 -6.27 5.72
C SER A 58 5.19 -5.75 6.47
N GLY A 59 4.33 -4.95 5.82
CA GLY A 59 3.10 -4.45 6.40
C GLY A 59 2.64 -3.10 5.86
N ASN A 60 1.60 -2.53 6.49
CA ASN A 60 0.95 -1.30 6.03
C ASN A 60 1.93 -0.12 5.86
N THR A 61 2.90 0.00 6.75
CA THR A 61 3.82 1.14 6.80
C THR A 61 4.75 1.12 5.59
N GLU A 62 5.28 -0.05 5.25
CA GLU A 62 6.10 -0.22 4.05
C GLU A 62 5.26 -0.03 2.79
N SER A 63 4.07 -0.64 2.70
CA SER A 63 3.17 -0.49 1.54
C SER A 63 2.81 0.97 1.27
N SER A 64 2.40 1.72 2.30
CA SER A 64 2.05 3.14 2.17
C SER A 64 3.25 3.99 1.77
N ASN A 65 4.44 3.71 2.32
CA ASN A 65 5.67 4.41 1.92
C ASN A 65 6.03 4.11 0.45
N LEU A 66 5.96 2.84 0.04
CA LEU A 66 6.25 2.40 -1.31
C LEU A 66 5.32 3.07 -2.31
N ALA A 67 4.01 3.06 -2.05
CA ALA A 67 3.02 3.70 -2.91
C ALA A 67 3.25 5.22 -3.01
N LEU A 68 3.29 5.93 -1.87
CA LEU A 68 3.40 7.40 -1.89
C LEU A 68 4.73 7.87 -2.45
N LYS A 69 5.85 7.37 -1.93
CA LYS A 69 7.18 7.83 -2.34
C LYS A 69 7.53 7.29 -3.73
N GLY A 70 7.22 6.03 -4.02
CA GLY A 70 7.51 5.39 -5.30
C GLY A 70 6.84 6.12 -6.46
N VAL A 71 5.51 6.30 -6.40
CA VAL A 71 4.76 7.02 -7.44
C VAL A 71 5.24 8.46 -7.56
N SER A 72 5.41 9.15 -6.42
CA SER A 72 5.78 10.56 -6.44
C SER A 72 7.16 10.79 -7.06
N LEU A 73 8.16 9.99 -6.70
CA LEU A 73 9.50 10.09 -7.24
C LEU A 73 9.56 9.68 -8.73
N ALA A 74 8.81 8.65 -9.12
CA ALA A 74 8.77 8.19 -10.51
C ALA A 74 8.12 9.21 -11.46
N LEU A 75 7.07 9.90 -11.01
CA LEU A 75 6.31 10.85 -11.83
C LEU A 75 6.84 12.28 -11.78
N ARG A 76 7.69 12.63 -10.80
CA ARG A 76 8.16 14.01 -10.56
C ARG A 76 8.63 14.73 -11.81
N LYS A 77 9.51 14.08 -12.58
CA LYS A 77 10.12 14.68 -13.79
C LYS A 77 9.19 14.67 -15.00
N LYS A 78 8.20 13.78 -15.02
CA LYS A 78 7.34 13.52 -16.19
C LYS A 78 6.03 14.30 -16.15
N LYS A 79 5.45 14.52 -14.96
CA LYS A 79 4.09 15.06 -14.81
C LYS A 79 4.03 16.28 -13.89
N GLY A 80 4.61 16.19 -12.70
CA GLY A 80 4.52 17.27 -11.72
C GLY A 80 4.90 16.80 -10.32
N SER A 81 4.66 17.64 -9.34
CA SER A 81 5.10 17.39 -7.95
C SER A 81 4.00 17.71 -6.93
N HIS A 82 2.73 17.57 -7.32
CA HIS A 82 1.58 17.85 -6.43
C HIS A 82 0.88 16.55 -5.99
N ILE A 83 0.70 16.39 -4.69
CA ILE A 83 0.06 15.24 -4.05
C ILE A 83 -1.13 15.75 -3.24
N ILE A 84 -2.23 15.00 -3.23
CA ILE A 84 -3.41 15.29 -2.43
C ILE A 84 -3.61 14.15 -1.44
N THR A 85 -3.85 14.46 -0.17
CA THR A 85 -4.10 13.48 0.90
C THR A 85 -5.09 14.02 1.92
N SER A 86 -5.70 13.19 2.76
CA SER A 86 -6.55 13.68 3.87
C SER A 86 -5.73 14.04 5.12
N LYS A 87 -6.26 14.92 5.97
CA LYS A 87 -5.67 15.24 7.30
C LYS A 87 -5.78 14.10 8.30
N ILE A 88 -6.72 13.18 8.09
CA ILE A 88 -7.04 12.09 9.03
C ILE A 88 -6.41 10.74 8.62
N GLU A 89 -5.46 10.74 7.69
CA GLU A 89 -4.74 9.52 7.28
C GLU A 89 -3.89 8.94 8.42
N ASP A 90 -3.59 7.64 8.33
CA ASP A 90 -2.64 6.98 9.23
C ASP A 90 -1.23 7.60 9.16
N PHE A 91 -0.46 7.45 10.23
CA PHE A 91 0.87 8.03 10.40
C PHE A 91 1.84 7.76 9.24
N PRO A 92 1.93 6.55 8.65
CA PRO A 92 2.84 6.28 7.54
C PRO A 92 2.58 7.17 6.31
N VAL A 93 1.31 7.47 6.02
CA VAL A 93 0.89 8.33 4.90
C VAL A 93 1.27 9.77 5.21
N LEU A 94 0.86 10.30 6.37
CA LEU A 94 1.16 11.68 6.78
C LEU A 94 2.67 11.94 6.89
N HIS A 95 3.44 11.01 7.44
CA HIS A 95 4.90 11.14 7.52
C HIS A 95 5.57 11.07 6.16
N SER A 96 5.06 10.22 5.25
CA SER A 96 5.56 10.16 3.86
C SER A 96 5.28 11.44 3.12
N ALA A 97 4.07 12.00 3.24
CA ALA A 97 3.69 13.28 2.66
C ALA A 97 4.60 14.41 3.16
N ARG A 98 4.78 14.55 4.48
CA ARG A 98 5.71 15.54 5.07
C ARG A 98 7.15 15.38 4.61
N ALA A 99 7.62 14.14 4.44
CA ALA A 99 8.96 13.87 3.93
C ALA A 99 9.10 14.31 2.46
N LEU A 100 8.06 14.14 1.64
CA LEU A 100 8.02 14.60 0.26
C LEU A 100 7.93 16.13 0.17
N GLU A 101 7.19 16.80 1.08
CA GLU A 101 7.18 18.26 1.18
C GLU A 101 8.59 18.83 1.38
N LYS A 102 9.38 18.23 2.30
CA LYS A 102 10.79 18.60 2.52
C LYS A 102 11.67 18.38 1.28
N GLN A 103 11.25 17.54 0.34
CA GLN A 103 11.93 17.29 -0.93
C GLN A 103 11.42 18.18 -2.08
N GLY A 104 10.54 19.15 -1.78
CA GLY A 104 9.99 20.12 -2.72
C GLY A 104 8.76 19.66 -3.48
N PHE A 105 8.04 18.64 -2.99
CA PHE A 105 6.68 18.36 -3.45
C PHE A 105 5.70 19.31 -2.78
N GLN A 106 4.62 19.64 -3.48
CA GLN A 106 3.47 20.32 -2.91
C GLN A 106 2.48 19.27 -2.41
N VAL A 107 2.03 19.38 -1.17
CA VAL A 107 1.00 18.50 -0.63
C VAL A 107 -0.22 19.33 -0.23
N THR A 108 -1.39 18.94 -0.72
CA THR A 108 -2.67 19.45 -0.25
C THR A 108 -3.29 18.47 0.72
N TYR A 109 -3.60 18.93 1.93
CA TYR A 109 -4.26 18.16 2.98
C TYR A 109 -5.75 18.52 3.04
N LEU A 110 -6.61 17.63 2.58
CA LEU A 110 -8.06 17.79 2.57
C LEU A 110 -8.61 17.80 4.01
N ALA A 111 -9.56 18.69 4.23
CA ALA A 111 -10.37 18.70 5.44
C ALA A 111 -11.42 17.57 5.36
N VAL A 112 -11.98 17.27 6.53
CA VAL A 112 -13.11 16.36 6.67
C VAL A 112 -14.22 17.07 7.42
N ASP A 113 -15.45 16.58 7.27
CA ASP A 113 -16.60 17.05 8.03
C ASP A 113 -16.65 16.46 9.46
N GLY A 114 -17.77 16.68 10.16
CA GLY A 114 -17.97 16.19 11.52
C GLY A 114 -18.05 14.67 11.64
N ASP A 115 -18.34 13.97 10.55
CA ASP A 115 -18.39 12.50 10.48
C ASP A 115 -17.08 11.91 9.97
N GLY A 116 -16.11 12.76 9.61
CA GLY A 116 -14.80 12.34 9.11
C GLY A 116 -14.79 12.01 7.62
N LEU A 117 -15.78 12.45 6.85
CA LEU A 117 -15.82 12.29 5.39
C LEU A 117 -15.00 13.39 4.71
N VAL A 118 -14.21 13.00 3.72
CA VAL A 118 -13.45 13.95 2.88
C VAL A 118 -14.40 14.83 2.05
N ASP A 119 -14.14 16.13 2.06
CA ASP A 119 -14.85 17.10 1.21
C ASP A 119 -14.50 16.87 -0.27
N LEU A 120 -15.47 16.34 -1.02
CA LEU A 120 -15.32 16.04 -2.45
C LEU A 120 -15.22 17.29 -3.33
N ASP A 121 -15.80 18.41 -2.93
CA ASP A 121 -15.68 19.67 -3.67
C ASP A 121 -14.30 20.27 -3.47
N GLN A 122 -13.75 20.17 -2.25
CA GLN A 122 -12.35 20.49 -2.00
C GLN A 122 -11.41 19.59 -2.80
N LEU A 123 -11.67 18.28 -2.87
CA LEU A 123 -10.87 17.35 -3.68
C LEU A 123 -10.89 17.75 -5.15
N ARG A 124 -12.07 18.01 -5.73
CA ARG A 124 -12.21 18.46 -7.13
C ARG A 124 -11.43 19.74 -7.39
N GLY A 125 -11.54 20.73 -6.50
CA GLY A 125 -10.85 22.02 -6.62
C GLY A 125 -9.33 21.92 -6.43
N ALA A 126 -8.84 20.93 -5.69
CA ALA A 126 -7.42 20.72 -5.46
C ALA A 126 -6.71 20.01 -6.61
N ILE A 127 -7.42 19.31 -7.49
CA ILE A 127 -6.81 18.62 -8.64
C ILE A 127 -6.30 19.66 -9.66
N THR A 128 -5.03 19.54 -10.03
CA THR A 128 -4.39 20.38 -11.04
C THR A 128 -3.66 19.52 -12.05
N GLU A 129 -3.19 20.12 -13.15
CA GLU A 129 -2.37 19.43 -14.15
C GLU A 129 -1.07 18.84 -13.56
N LYS A 130 -0.60 19.40 -12.43
CA LYS A 130 0.60 18.93 -11.71
C LYS A 130 0.32 17.81 -10.71
N THR A 131 -0.96 17.45 -10.49
CA THR A 131 -1.34 16.39 -9.54
C THR A 131 -0.91 15.02 -10.05
N ILE A 132 -0.07 14.34 -9.26
CA ILE A 132 0.48 13.02 -9.59
C ILE A 132 -0.13 11.89 -8.78
N LEU A 133 -0.67 12.18 -7.59
CA LEU A 133 -1.24 11.19 -6.70
C LEU A 133 -2.33 11.81 -5.82
N VAL A 134 -3.42 11.08 -5.65
CA VAL A 134 -4.43 11.30 -4.59
C VAL A 134 -4.38 10.06 -3.69
N SER A 135 -4.19 10.26 -2.39
CA SER A 135 -4.14 9.18 -1.39
C SER A 135 -5.20 9.42 -0.33
N VAL A 136 -6.18 8.53 -0.25
CA VAL A 136 -7.23 8.56 0.78
C VAL A 136 -7.39 7.14 1.32
N GLN A 137 -7.36 6.98 2.63
CA GLN A 137 -7.64 5.71 3.30
C GLN A 137 -9.05 5.22 2.97
N HIS A 138 -9.24 3.91 2.87
CA HIS A 138 -10.57 3.35 2.61
C HIS A 138 -11.52 3.50 3.80
N ALA A 139 -11.01 3.28 5.00
CA ALA A 139 -11.74 3.49 6.25
C ALA A 139 -10.77 4.02 7.30
N ASN A 140 -11.25 4.94 8.15
CA ASN A 140 -10.44 5.50 9.20
C ASN A 140 -10.27 4.52 10.37
N GLN A 141 -9.03 4.25 10.77
CA GLN A 141 -8.72 3.30 11.86
C GLN A 141 -9.15 3.77 13.26
N GLU A 142 -9.37 5.08 13.47
CA GLU A 142 -9.73 5.64 14.78
C GLU A 142 -11.24 5.73 14.97
N ILE A 143 -11.98 6.18 13.94
CA ILE A 143 -13.43 6.44 14.02
C ILE A 143 -14.29 5.48 13.17
N GLY A 144 -13.69 4.69 12.28
CA GLY A 144 -14.38 3.69 11.46
C GLY A 144 -15.12 4.25 10.24
N THR A 145 -15.08 5.56 9.99
CA THR A 145 -15.72 6.18 8.82
C THR A 145 -15.10 5.68 7.52
N ILE A 146 -15.96 5.17 6.62
CA ILE A 146 -15.60 4.74 5.26
C ILE A 146 -15.63 5.95 4.33
N GLN A 147 -14.62 6.07 3.47
CA GLN A 147 -14.45 7.17 2.51
C GLN A 147 -15.00 6.83 1.12
#